data_AF-A0A1Q6TXV4-F1
#
_entry.id   AF-A0A1Q6TXV4-F1
#
_cell.length_a   1.000
_cell.length_b   1.000
_cell.length_c   1.000
_cell.angle_alpha   90.00
_cell.angle_beta   90.00
_cell.angle_gamma   90.00
#
_symmetry.space_group_name_H-M   'P 1'
#
loop_
_entity.id
_entity.type
_entity.pdbx_description
1 polymer ?
#
loop_
_entity_poly.entity_id
_entity_poly.type
_entity_poly.pdbx_seq_one_letter_code
_entity_poly.pdbx_strand_id
1 'polypeptide(L)'
;MLESGEKLGAFIVPTGIGASVGGYAGDASPYAAKFSEISKLIVNPNVVNAGCFSGINSNMFYVEGYTLDRFFKGEINIKPSCHNKIGVVIDKALPEDVLNVHINTINAVKCVYGVDVIGYEVTGDEVGVEFKVEENNISTGSVKNIETMLDACKKLLKRGAEAIALVCLFDNPEDDNLDYANGIGTDPVGGVEAILSHYISKELEVPCAHSPAFTDYQIYPELVDGRAASEYITPTFLPCILLGLSSAPVLVKNDGININNLDYLVMPYDALGSTPVFEALKRDIKVFAVKQNVTALDITSEKINSSIIEMPDYDACLDFIVNNC
;
A
#
# COMPACT_ATOMS: atom_id res chain seq x y z
N MET A 1 -6.37 -4.05 21.86
CA MET A 1 -7.67 -3.35 21.95
C MET A 1 -7.45 -1.85 22.07
N LEU A 2 -8.36 -1.06 21.49
CA LEU A 2 -8.39 0.40 21.63
C LEU A 2 -9.06 0.82 22.95
N GLU A 3 -8.86 2.07 23.37
CA GLU A 3 -9.52 2.62 24.56
C GLU A 3 -11.07 2.61 24.46
N SER A 4 -11.61 2.63 23.23
CA SER A 4 -13.05 2.50 22.98
C SER A 4 -13.61 1.10 23.25
N GLY A 5 -12.74 0.10 23.49
CA GLY A 5 -13.11 -1.31 23.58
C GLY A 5 -13.20 -2.02 22.21
N GLU A 6 -13.01 -1.30 21.10
CA GLU A 6 -12.93 -1.89 19.76
C GLU A 6 -11.60 -2.64 19.58
N LYS A 7 -11.65 -3.76 18.85
CA LYS A 7 -10.45 -4.49 18.43
C LYS A 7 -9.66 -3.66 17.41
N LEU A 8 -8.34 -3.81 17.42
CA LEU A 8 -7.43 -3.33 16.39
C LEU A 8 -6.73 -4.52 15.75
N GLY A 9 -6.95 -4.73 14.47
CA GLY A 9 -6.22 -5.70 13.66
C GLY A 9 -5.24 -5.02 12.71
N ALA A 10 -4.27 -5.78 12.21
CA ALA A 10 -3.52 -5.45 11.01
C ALA A 10 -3.76 -6.53 9.95
N PHE A 11 -4.06 -6.12 8.72
CA PHE A 11 -4.20 -7.01 7.56
C PHE A 11 -3.18 -6.55 6.53
N ILE A 12 -2.13 -7.35 6.33
CA ILE A 12 -1.00 -6.97 5.50
C ILE A 12 -0.86 -7.98 4.38
N VAL A 13 -0.80 -7.50 3.14
CA VAL A 13 -0.33 -8.27 1.98
C VAL A 13 0.85 -7.53 1.37
N PRO A 14 2.09 -8.02 1.53
CA PRO A 14 3.26 -7.37 0.93
C PRO A 14 3.14 -7.29 -0.59
N THR A 15 3.61 -6.19 -1.17
CA THR A 15 3.61 -5.97 -2.63
C THR A 15 4.75 -6.74 -3.30
N GLY A 16 4.59 -7.14 -4.57
CA GLY A 16 5.69 -7.66 -5.39
C GLY A 16 6.16 -9.08 -5.03
N ILE A 17 5.34 -9.86 -4.31
CA ILE A 17 5.64 -11.25 -3.90
C ILE A 17 4.72 -12.30 -4.54
N GLY A 18 3.91 -11.91 -5.52
CA GLY A 18 3.01 -12.84 -6.24
C GLY A 18 1.94 -13.48 -5.35
N ALA A 19 1.34 -12.68 -4.45
CA ALA A 19 0.30 -13.19 -3.55
C ALA A 19 -0.96 -13.61 -4.31
N SER A 20 -1.55 -14.75 -3.95
CA SER A 20 -2.79 -15.25 -4.59
C SER A 20 -4.01 -14.37 -4.31
N VAL A 21 -3.98 -13.63 -3.20
CA VAL A 21 -4.92 -12.56 -2.84
C VAL A 21 -4.12 -11.35 -2.40
N GLY A 22 -4.36 -10.19 -3.01
CA GLY A 22 -3.56 -8.98 -2.87
C GLY A 22 -2.34 -8.95 -3.78
N GLY A 23 -2.24 -9.85 -4.76
CA GLY A 23 -1.22 -9.79 -5.82
C GLY A 23 -1.66 -8.95 -7.03
N TYR A 24 -2.94 -8.55 -7.06
CA TYR A 24 -3.56 -7.72 -8.08
C TYR A 24 -4.21 -6.50 -7.42
N ALA A 25 -4.36 -5.39 -8.15
CA ALA A 25 -4.82 -4.17 -7.52
C ALA A 25 -6.28 -4.28 -7.04
N GLY A 26 -6.46 -4.43 -5.72
CA GLY A 26 -7.74 -4.38 -5.02
C GLY A 26 -8.41 -5.72 -4.73
N ASP A 27 -7.82 -6.86 -5.14
CA ASP A 27 -8.45 -8.18 -4.96
C ASP A 27 -8.46 -8.65 -3.48
N ALA A 28 -7.62 -8.06 -2.62
CA ALA A 28 -7.67 -8.23 -1.16
C ALA A 28 -8.73 -7.34 -0.47
N SER A 29 -9.24 -6.30 -1.13
CA SER A 29 -10.14 -5.31 -0.53
C SER A 29 -11.44 -5.89 0.04
N PRO A 30 -12.14 -6.84 -0.63
CA PRO A 30 -13.35 -7.43 -0.08
C PRO A 30 -13.13 -8.19 1.24
N TYR A 31 -11.95 -8.80 1.41
CA TYR A 31 -11.59 -9.48 2.65
C TYR A 31 -11.29 -8.46 3.74
N ALA A 32 -10.44 -7.47 3.45
CA ALA A 32 -10.15 -6.40 4.40
C ALA A 32 -11.43 -5.68 4.88
N ALA A 33 -12.41 -5.47 3.98
CA ALA A 33 -13.71 -4.90 4.32
C ALA A 33 -14.43 -5.73 5.40
N LYS A 34 -14.52 -7.05 5.26
CA LYS A 34 -15.12 -7.94 6.29
C LYS A 34 -14.39 -7.84 7.63
N PHE A 35 -13.07 -7.81 7.64
CA PHE A 35 -12.28 -7.65 8.88
C PHE A 35 -12.52 -6.28 9.53
N SER A 36 -12.70 -5.24 8.71
CA SER A 36 -13.00 -3.89 9.20
C SER A 36 -14.40 -3.72 9.81
N GLU A 37 -15.30 -4.70 9.65
CA GLU A 37 -16.61 -4.72 10.31
C GLU A 37 -16.51 -5.14 11.79
N ILE A 38 -15.50 -5.93 12.14
CA ILE A 38 -15.30 -6.45 13.51
C ILE A 38 -14.16 -5.76 14.27
N SER A 39 -13.34 -4.98 13.58
CA SER A 39 -12.19 -4.26 14.15
C SER A 39 -11.93 -2.95 13.41
N LYS A 40 -11.23 -2.02 14.06
CA LYS A 40 -10.40 -1.07 13.32
C LYS A 40 -9.25 -1.86 12.68
N LEU A 41 -8.84 -1.49 11.47
CA LEU A 41 -7.93 -2.32 10.68
C LEU A 41 -6.78 -1.49 10.09
N ILE A 42 -5.55 -1.76 10.50
CA ILE A 42 -4.38 -1.22 9.81
C ILE A 42 -4.18 -2.02 8.51
N VAL A 43 -4.09 -1.34 7.38
CA VAL A 43 -3.89 -1.95 6.06
C VAL A 43 -2.76 -1.25 5.32
N ASN A 44 -1.96 -2.03 4.59
CA ASN A 44 -0.98 -1.46 3.67
C ASN A 44 -1.63 -1.10 2.31
N PRO A 45 -1.05 -0.16 1.55
CA PRO A 45 -1.57 0.30 0.26
C PRO A 45 -2.07 -0.83 -0.66
N ASN A 46 -1.26 -1.88 -0.80
CA ASN A 46 -1.54 -3.02 -1.68
C ASN A 46 -2.88 -3.73 -1.41
N VAL A 47 -3.37 -3.68 -0.17
CA VAL A 47 -4.63 -4.33 0.21
C VAL A 47 -5.84 -3.59 -0.37
N VAL A 48 -5.73 -2.27 -0.56
CA VAL A 48 -6.87 -1.38 -0.84
C VAL A 48 -6.72 -0.55 -2.11
N ASN A 49 -5.53 -0.48 -2.71
CA ASN A 49 -5.29 0.25 -3.94
C ASN A 49 -5.75 -0.55 -5.15
N ALA A 50 -6.53 0.08 -6.04
CA ALA A 50 -7.20 -0.59 -7.14
C ALA A 50 -7.35 0.36 -8.35
N GLY A 51 -6.27 1.05 -8.72
CA GLY A 51 -6.28 1.98 -9.86
C GLY A 51 -7.20 3.18 -9.63
N CYS A 52 -8.29 3.27 -10.41
CA CYS A 52 -9.33 4.28 -10.20
C CYS A 52 -10.31 3.97 -9.06
N PHE A 53 -10.26 2.75 -8.50
CA PHE A 53 -11.05 2.33 -7.34
C PHE A 53 -10.20 2.30 -6.06
N SER A 54 -10.85 2.21 -4.90
CA SER A 54 -10.17 1.92 -3.65
C SER A 54 -11.07 1.13 -2.71
N GLY A 55 -10.49 0.16 -2.01
CA GLY A 55 -11.12 -0.60 -0.94
C GLY A 55 -11.06 0.07 0.44
N ILE A 56 -10.42 1.24 0.55
CA ILE A 56 -10.28 1.93 1.84
C ILE A 56 -11.65 2.37 2.39
N ASN A 57 -11.86 2.23 3.69
CA ASN A 57 -13.07 2.68 4.37
C ASN A 57 -12.77 3.35 5.73
N SER A 58 -13.81 3.86 6.40
CA SER A 58 -13.69 4.62 7.67
C SER A 58 -13.19 3.81 8.88
N ASN A 59 -13.15 2.48 8.79
CA ASN A 59 -12.62 1.61 9.83
C ASN A 59 -11.18 1.19 9.56
N MET A 60 -10.60 1.61 8.44
CA MET A 60 -9.24 1.26 8.05
C MET A 60 -8.25 2.42 8.26
N PHE A 61 -7.03 2.08 8.68
CA PHE A 61 -5.90 2.98 8.73
C PHE A 61 -4.93 2.62 7.60
N TYR A 62 -4.82 3.53 6.62
CA TYR A 62 -3.94 3.38 5.46
C TYR A 62 -2.49 3.69 5.84
N VAL A 63 -1.62 2.68 5.92
CA VAL A 63 -0.24 2.83 6.43
C VAL A 63 0.74 2.12 5.51
N GLU A 64 1.71 2.84 4.94
CA GLU A 64 2.73 2.26 4.06
C GLU A 64 3.76 1.39 4.81
N GLY A 65 4.50 0.57 4.07
CA GLY A 65 5.33 -0.52 4.61
C GLY A 65 6.39 -0.11 5.61
N TYR A 66 7.09 1.02 5.40
CA TYR A 66 8.11 1.48 6.34
C TYR A 66 7.51 1.92 7.68
N THR A 67 6.42 2.70 7.61
CA THR A 67 5.69 3.15 8.79
C THR A 67 5.08 1.97 9.54
N LEU A 68 4.59 0.95 8.82
CA LEU A 68 4.17 -0.31 9.44
C LEU A 68 5.32 -0.96 10.22
N ASP A 69 6.49 -1.13 9.61
CA ASP A 69 7.66 -1.69 10.30
C ASP A 69 7.98 -0.93 11.58
N ARG A 70 7.93 0.40 11.56
CA ARG A 70 8.16 1.25 12.73
C ARG A 70 7.06 1.14 13.78
N PHE A 71 5.80 1.05 13.36
CA PHE A 71 4.68 0.83 14.27
C PHE A 71 4.87 -0.48 15.02
N PHE A 72 5.18 -1.57 14.30
CA PHE A 72 5.41 -2.89 14.90
C PHE A 72 6.64 -2.92 15.82
N LYS A 73 7.70 -2.19 15.48
CA LYS A 73 8.86 -1.99 16.38
C LYS A 73 8.52 -1.15 17.63
N GLY A 74 7.37 -0.46 17.65
CA GLY A 74 6.97 0.45 18.72
C GLY A 74 7.71 1.79 18.69
N GLU A 75 8.23 2.19 17.52
CA GLU A 75 8.97 3.44 17.33
C GLU A 75 8.06 4.63 16.96
N ILE A 76 6.87 4.34 16.47
CA ILE A 76 5.90 5.35 16.04
C ILE A 76 4.48 4.88 16.41
N ASN A 77 3.65 5.87 16.72
CA ASN A 77 2.23 5.70 16.98
C ASN A 77 1.45 6.34 15.84
N ILE A 78 0.20 5.93 15.68
CA ILE A 78 -0.69 6.49 14.67
C ILE A 78 -1.89 7.15 15.35
N LYS A 79 -2.34 8.28 14.80
CA LYS A 79 -3.56 8.96 15.24
C LYS A 79 -4.55 9.01 14.07
N PRO A 80 -5.80 8.57 14.25
CA PRO A 80 -6.81 8.68 13.20
C PRO A 80 -6.89 10.11 12.64
N SER A 81 -7.00 10.21 11.32
CA SER A 81 -7.17 11.48 10.60
C SER A 81 -8.28 11.37 9.58
N CYS A 82 -8.79 12.52 9.17
CA CYS A 82 -9.73 12.64 8.06
C CYS A 82 -9.45 13.96 7.33
N HIS A 83 -9.57 13.94 6.00
CA HIS A 83 -9.36 15.11 5.14
C HIS A 83 -7.95 15.71 5.23
N ASN A 84 -6.92 14.87 5.24
CA ASN A 84 -5.53 15.34 5.15
C ASN A 84 -5.34 16.24 3.93
N LYS A 85 -4.53 17.29 4.10
CA LYS A 85 -4.01 18.11 3.00
C LYS A 85 -2.95 17.34 2.23
N ILE A 86 -3.28 16.88 1.04
CA ILE A 86 -2.36 16.08 0.22
C ILE A 86 -1.55 17.01 -0.69
N GLY A 87 -0.23 16.87 -0.65
CA GLY A 87 0.66 17.39 -1.67
C GLY A 87 1.04 16.29 -2.67
N VAL A 88 1.05 16.60 -3.97
CA VAL A 88 1.44 15.62 -5.00
C VAL A 88 2.81 15.99 -5.58
N VAL A 89 3.79 15.10 -5.47
CA VAL A 89 5.06 15.22 -6.21
C VAL A 89 4.90 14.52 -7.55
N ILE A 90 5.28 15.20 -8.62
CA ILE A 90 5.26 14.65 -9.97
C ILE A 90 6.68 14.65 -10.53
N ASP A 91 7.12 13.50 -11.01
CA ASP A 91 8.42 13.37 -11.68
C ASP A 91 8.46 14.22 -12.97
N LYS A 92 9.55 14.96 -13.13
CA LYS A 92 9.85 15.76 -14.32
C LYS A 92 9.94 14.92 -15.60
N ALA A 93 10.20 13.63 -15.47
CA ALA A 93 10.25 12.71 -16.60
C ALA A 93 8.89 12.55 -17.33
N LEU A 94 7.76 12.86 -16.67
CA LEU A 94 6.44 12.73 -17.29
C LEU A 94 6.31 13.64 -18.52
N PRO A 95 5.95 13.10 -19.70
CA PRO A 95 5.54 13.90 -20.84
C PRO A 95 4.34 14.81 -20.51
N GLU A 96 4.17 15.89 -21.27
CA GLU A 96 3.14 16.90 -20.99
C GLU A 96 1.71 16.35 -20.99
N ASP A 97 1.40 15.42 -21.90
CA ASP A 97 0.09 14.77 -21.97
C ASP A 97 -0.15 13.82 -20.79
N VAL A 98 0.85 13.03 -20.40
CA VAL A 98 0.80 12.17 -19.19
C VAL A 98 0.63 13.04 -17.93
N LEU A 99 1.35 14.16 -17.82
CA LEU A 99 1.18 15.13 -16.75
C LEU A 99 -0.27 15.67 -16.70
N ASN A 100 -0.85 16.00 -17.87
CA ASN A 100 -2.23 16.47 -17.95
C ASN A 100 -3.24 15.42 -17.47
N VAL A 101 -3.02 14.13 -17.75
CA VAL A 101 -3.85 13.03 -17.20
C VAL A 101 -3.84 13.05 -15.67
N HIS A 102 -2.67 13.21 -15.05
CA HIS A 102 -2.52 13.25 -13.60
C HIS A 102 -3.13 14.52 -12.98
N ILE A 103 -2.97 15.69 -13.61
CA ILE A 103 -3.61 16.93 -13.16
C ILE A 103 -5.14 16.83 -13.25
N ASN A 104 -5.68 16.29 -14.35
CA ASN A 104 -7.11 16.06 -14.50
C ASN A 104 -7.62 15.07 -13.45
N THR A 105 -6.83 14.06 -13.11
CA THR A 105 -7.13 13.09 -12.06
C THR A 105 -7.21 13.75 -10.69
N ILE A 106 -6.25 14.62 -10.35
CA ILE A 106 -6.31 15.43 -9.11
C ILE A 106 -7.60 16.25 -9.09
N ASN A 107 -7.93 16.94 -10.18
CA ASN A 107 -9.14 17.76 -10.26
C ASN A 107 -10.42 16.91 -10.11
N ALA A 108 -10.46 15.72 -10.72
CA ALA A 108 -11.58 14.80 -10.62
C ALA A 108 -11.77 14.29 -9.18
N VAL A 109 -10.69 13.88 -8.52
CA VAL A 109 -10.74 13.37 -7.14
C VAL A 109 -11.19 14.47 -6.16
N LYS A 110 -10.69 15.70 -6.32
CA LYS A 110 -11.15 16.87 -5.56
C LYS A 110 -12.65 17.13 -5.78
N CYS A 111 -13.11 17.08 -7.03
CA CYS A 111 -14.50 17.38 -7.40
C CYS A 111 -15.49 16.33 -6.91
N VAL A 112 -15.17 15.05 -7.10
CA VAL A 112 -16.09 13.93 -6.84
C VAL A 112 -16.10 13.54 -5.36
N TYR A 113 -14.92 13.51 -4.72
CA TYR A 113 -14.77 12.97 -3.37
C TYR A 113 -14.48 14.04 -2.31
N GLY A 114 -14.26 15.30 -2.70
CA GLY A 114 -13.95 16.37 -1.75
C GLY A 114 -12.59 16.20 -1.05
N VAL A 115 -11.67 15.43 -1.64
CA VAL A 115 -10.31 15.25 -1.11
C VAL A 115 -9.53 16.57 -1.22
N ASP A 116 -8.86 16.98 -0.14
CA ASP A 116 -8.09 18.22 -0.10
C ASP A 116 -6.68 18.04 -0.67
N VAL A 117 -6.56 18.19 -1.99
CA VAL A 117 -5.23 18.29 -2.64
C VAL A 117 -4.84 19.75 -2.75
N ILE A 118 -3.82 20.16 -1.98
CA ILE A 118 -3.36 21.56 -1.87
C ILE A 118 -2.50 22.02 -3.07
N GLY A 119 -2.14 21.07 -3.93
CA GLY A 119 -1.45 21.28 -5.19
C GLY A 119 -0.36 20.24 -5.42
N TYR A 120 0.41 20.46 -6.49
CA TYR A 120 1.52 19.60 -6.86
C TYR A 120 2.84 20.38 -6.93
N GLU A 121 3.95 19.66 -6.94
CA GLU A 121 5.30 20.13 -7.24
C GLU A 121 5.93 19.17 -8.25
N VAL A 122 6.49 19.70 -9.33
CA VAL A 122 7.30 18.91 -10.26
C VAL A 122 8.72 18.83 -9.72
N THR A 123 9.36 17.66 -9.80
CA THR A 123 10.75 17.49 -9.37
C THR A 123 11.71 18.37 -10.17
N GLY A 124 12.87 18.69 -9.58
CA GLY A 124 13.87 19.52 -10.25
C GLY A 124 14.54 18.84 -11.43
N ASP A 125 14.69 17.52 -11.32
CA ASP A 125 15.32 16.61 -12.27
C ASP A 125 14.50 15.31 -12.37
N GLU A 126 14.76 14.50 -13.39
CA GLU A 126 14.13 13.19 -13.56
C GLU A 126 14.53 12.26 -12.41
N VAL A 127 13.54 11.56 -11.84
CA VAL A 127 13.77 10.63 -10.72
C VAL A 127 14.59 9.41 -11.16
N GLY A 128 14.30 8.90 -12.36
CA GLY A 128 14.98 7.76 -12.97
C GLY A 128 14.70 6.46 -12.22
N VAL A 129 13.49 5.92 -12.39
CA VAL A 129 13.04 4.65 -11.82
C VAL A 129 13.37 3.51 -12.77
N GLU A 130 13.97 2.44 -12.26
CA GLU A 130 14.23 1.20 -13.01
C GLU A 130 13.72 0.01 -12.19
N PHE A 131 13.11 -0.99 -12.83
CA PHE A 131 12.62 -2.20 -12.16
C PHE A 131 12.96 -3.47 -12.96
N LYS A 132 12.93 -4.62 -12.29
CA LYS A 132 13.09 -5.95 -12.87
C LYS A 132 12.40 -6.99 -11.99
N VAL A 133 11.87 -8.05 -12.62
CA VAL A 133 11.46 -9.27 -11.91
C VAL A 133 12.63 -10.26 -11.93
N GLU A 134 13.05 -10.76 -10.76
CA GLU A 134 14.14 -11.73 -10.66
C GLU A 134 13.67 -13.17 -10.97
N GLU A 135 14.61 -14.10 -11.19
CA GLU A 135 14.33 -15.52 -11.52
C GLU A 135 13.45 -16.23 -10.45
N ASN A 136 13.38 -15.68 -9.24
CA ASN A 136 12.55 -16.16 -8.13
C ASN A 136 11.13 -15.56 -8.10
N ASN A 137 10.70 -14.85 -9.16
CA ASN A 137 9.41 -14.15 -9.27
C ASN A 137 9.20 -13.02 -8.24
N ILE A 138 10.28 -12.42 -7.72
CA ILE A 138 10.20 -11.24 -6.84
C ILE A 138 10.52 -9.98 -7.66
N SER A 139 9.70 -8.93 -7.50
CA SER A 139 9.96 -7.61 -8.11
C SER A 139 11.01 -6.83 -7.30
N THR A 140 11.97 -6.21 -8.00
CA THR A 140 13.01 -5.36 -7.41
C THR A 140 13.25 -4.14 -8.31
N GLY A 141 13.92 -3.10 -7.80
CA GLY A 141 14.32 -1.97 -8.65
C GLY A 141 15.27 -0.98 -7.99
N SER A 142 15.54 0.11 -8.69
CA SER A 142 16.45 1.17 -8.26
C SER A 142 15.96 2.57 -8.66
N VAL A 143 16.44 3.58 -7.95
CA VAL A 143 16.07 4.99 -8.15
C VAL A 143 17.34 5.82 -8.24
N LYS A 144 17.53 6.55 -9.35
CA LYS A 144 18.78 7.28 -9.62
C LYS A 144 18.91 8.56 -8.79
N ASN A 145 17.87 9.39 -8.78
CA ASN A 145 17.92 10.76 -8.23
C ASN A 145 16.91 10.98 -7.10
N ILE A 146 16.80 10.04 -6.15
CA ILE A 146 15.74 10.03 -5.12
C ILE A 146 15.63 11.35 -4.30
N GLU A 147 16.75 12.07 -4.12
CA GLU A 147 16.82 13.36 -3.43
C GLU A 147 15.97 14.47 -4.09
N THR A 148 15.77 14.42 -5.42
CA THR A 148 14.94 15.41 -6.13
C THR A 148 13.47 15.35 -5.69
N MET A 149 12.99 14.15 -5.36
CA MET A 149 11.66 13.97 -4.77
C MET A 149 11.62 14.50 -3.35
N LEU A 150 12.65 14.23 -2.54
CA LEU A 150 12.72 14.71 -1.16
C LEU A 150 12.60 16.24 -1.09
N ASP A 151 13.28 16.94 -2.00
CA ASP A 151 13.20 18.40 -2.10
C ASP A 151 11.81 18.90 -2.51
N ALA A 152 11.15 18.22 -3.46
CA ALA A 152 9.77 18.53 -3.83
C ALA A 152 8.79 18.28 -2.66
N CYS A 153 8.95 17.17 -1.93
CA CYS A 153 8.18 16.87 -0.72
C CYS A 153 8.34 17.97 0.33
N LYS A 154 9.59 18.40 0.62
CA LYS A 154 9.86 19.48 1.58
C LYS A 154 9.18 20.80 1.19
N LYS A 155 9.05 21.12 -0.10
CA LYS A 155 8.30 22.31 -0.57
C LYS A 155 6.81 22.18 -0.27
N LEU A 156 6.21 21.02 -0.54
CA LEU A 156 4.80 20.76 -0.24
C LEU A 156 4.50 20.78 1.26
N LEU A 157 5.37 20.20 2.08
CA LEU A 157 5.25 20.26 3.54
C LEU A 157 5.31 21.71 4.06
N LYS A 158 6.23 22.54 3.51
CA LYS A 158 6.27 23.98 3.82
C LYS A 158 4.99 24.73 3.41
N ARG A 159 4.27 24.23 2.40
CA ARG A 159 2.95 24.74 1.97
C ARG A 159 1.79 24.21 2.82
N GLY A 160 2.06 23.34 3.79
CA GLY A 160 1.07 22.79 4.71
C GLY A 160 0.48 21.43 4.29
N ALA A 161 1.18 20.65 3.45
CA ALA A 161 0.81 19.27 3.20
C ALA A 161 0.97 18.44 4.49
N GLU A 162 0.02 17.54 4.72
CA GLU A 162 -0.06 16.60 5.84
C GLU A 162 0.15 15.15 5.37
N ALA A 163 0.02 14.91 4.06
CA ALA A 163 0.30 13.64 3.40
C ALA A 163 0.91 13.90 2.01
N ILE A 164 1.71 12.96 1.51
CA ILE A 164 2.40 13.09 0.23
C ILE A 164 2.03 11.94 -0.71
N ALA A 165 1.59 12.29 -1.92
CA ALA A 165 1.47 11.36 -3.04
C ALA A 165 2.67 11.55 -3.97
N LEU A 166 3.29 10.44 -4.40
CA LEU A 166 4.37 10.45 -5.38
C LEU A 166 3.87 9.88 -6.71
N VAL A 167 4.17 10.57 -7.81
CA VAL A 167 3.91 10.09 -9.18
C VAL A 167 5.24 10.08 -9.92
N CYS A 168 5.73 8.89 -10.26
CA CYS A 168 6.96 8.72 -11.02
C CYS A 168 6.68 8.07 -12.37
N LEU A 169 7.49 8.36 -13.39
CA LEU A 169 7.39 7.68 -14.67
C LEU A 169 8.04 6.30 -14.54
N PHE A 170 7.33 5.28 -15.03
CA PHE A 170 7.82 3.91 -15.16
C PHE A 170 7.83 3.55 -16.65
N ASP A 171 8.81 2.73 -17.03
CA ASP A 171 8.77 2.07 -18.34
C ASP A 171 7.56 1.13 -18.41
N ASN A 172 7.00 0.95 -19.60
CA ASN A 172 5.78 0.15 -19.77
C ASN A 172 6.07 -1.34 -19.44
N PRO A 173 5.39 -1.93 -18.44
CA PRO A 173 5.69 -3.28 -17.96
C PRO A 173 5.20 -4.38 -18.91
N GLU A 174 4.38 -4.05 -19.91
CA GLU A 174 3.81 -5.03 -20.86
C GLU A 174 4.88 -5.73 -21.72
N ASP A 175 6.02 -5.07 -21.96
CA ASP A 175 7.15 -5.69 -22.66
C ASP A 175 7.86 -6.75 -21.79
N ASP A 176 7.72 -6.68 -20.46
CA ASP A 176 8.47 -7.50 -19.49
C ASP A 176 7.63 -8.62 -18.83
N ASN A 177 6.29 -8.54 -18.83
CA ASN A 177 5.43 -9.56 -18.18
C ASN A 177 4.03 -9.74 -18.80
N LEU A 178 3.95 -10.35 -19.98
CA LEU A 178 2.69 -10.71 -20.67
C LEU A 178 1.74 -11.61 -19.85
N ASP A 179 2.27 -12.34 -18.87
CA ASP A 179 1.51 -13.31 -18.08
C ASP A 179 0.70 -12.64 -16.96
N TYR A 180 1.09 -11.44 -16.51
CA TYR A 180 0.40 -10.73 -15.42
C TYR A 180 -1.06 -10.40 -15.77
N ALA A 181 -1.31 -9.94 -17.00
CA ALA A 181 -2.66 -9.68 -17.53
C ALA A 181 -3.58 -10.91 -17.48
N ASN A 182 -2.98 -12.11 -17.56
CA ASN A 182 -3.67 -13.39 -17.52
C ASN A 182 -3.82 -13.94 -16.10
N GLY A 183 -3.51 -13.15 -15.07
CA GLY A 183 -3.62 -13.56 -13.69
C GLY A 183 -2.53 -14.55 -13.27
N ILE A 184 -1.35 -14.46 -13.89
CA ILE A 184 -0.17 -15.31 -13.62
C ILE A 184 1.04 -14.42 -13.33
N GLY A 185 1.78 -14.72 -12.26
CA GLY A 185 3.04 -14.05 -11.96
C GLY A 185 2.90 -12.85 -11.02
N THR A 186 3.97 -12.05 -10.94
CA THR A 186 4.15 -10.99 -9.95
C THR A 186 4.05 -9.62 -10.61
N ASP A 187 3.44 -8.66 -9.92
CA ASP A 187 3.47 -7.25 -10.31
C ASP A 187 4.94 -6.78 -10.44
N PRO A 188 5.38 -6.38 -11.64
CA PRO A 188 6.76 -6.02 -11.90
C PRO A 188 7.18 -4.69 -11.24
N VAL A 189 6.26 -3.78 -10.93
CA VAL A 189 6.59 -2.45 -10.41
C VAL A 189 6.56 -2.36 -8.87
N GLY A 190 5.82 -3.25 -8.21
CA GLY A 190 5.57 -3.20 -6.77
C GLY A 190 6.80 -3.13 -5.85
N GLY A 191 7.94 -3.68 -6.28
CA GLY A 191 9.19 -3.65 -5.51
C GLY A 191 9.85 -2.27 -5.45
N VAL A 192 9.95 -1.56 -6.58
CA VAL A 192 10.60 -0.23 -6.63
C VAL A 192 9.70 0.86 -6.07
N GLU A 193 8.41 0.69 -6.28
CA GLU A 193 7.33 1.44 -5.68
C GLU A 193 7.46 1.56 -4.15
N ALA A 194 7.70 0.44 -3.48
CA ALA A 194 7.96 0.41 -2.05
C ALA A 194 9.21 1.21 -1.66
N ILE A 195 10.25 1.27 -2.51
CA ILE A 195 11.47 2.04 -2.22
C ILE A 195 11.18 3.55 -2.18
N LEU A 196 10.37 4.05 -3.11
CA LEU A 196 10.05 5.48 -3.24
C LEU A 196 9.33 6.01 -1.98
N SER A 197 8.20 5.39 -1.62
CA SER A 197 7.38 5.81 -0.48
C SER A 197 8.05 5.53 0.86
N HIS A 198 8.80 4.43 0.98
CA HIS A 198 9.60 4.11 2.17
C HIS A 198 10.64 5.18 2.46
N TYR A 199 11.42 5.59 1.46
CA TYR A 199 12.47 6.59 1.66
C TYR A 199 11.90 7.93 2.13
N ILE A 200 10.80 8.40 1.51
CA ILE A 200 10.16 9.65 1.93
C ILE A 200 9.57 9.54 3.34
N SER A 201 8.88 8.44 3.66
CA SER A 201 8.32 8.22 5.00
C SER A 201 9.41 8.13 6.08
N LYS A 202 10.58 7.58 5.73
CA LYS A 202 11.76 7.55 6.59
C LYS A 202 12.35 8.92 6.85
N GLU A 203 12.54 9.73 5.81
CA GLU A 203 13.20 11.03 5.95
C GLU A 203 12.28 12.11 6.52
N LEU A 204 10.96 12.04 6.27
CA LEU A 204 10.01 13.11 6.60
C LEU A 204 8.98 12.74 7.68
N GLU A 205 8.84 11.46 8.04
CA GLU A 205 7.84 10.97 9.00
C GLU A 205 6.40 11.46 8.68
N VAL A 206 6.06 11.47 7.39
CA VAL A 206 4.74 11.86 6.88
C VAL A 206 4.08 10.68 6.16
N PRO A 207 2.76 10.51 6.23
CA PRO A 207 2.06 9.52 5.40
C PRO A 207 2.39 9.73 3.93
N CYS A 208 2.88 8.67 3.29
CA CYS A 208 3.29 8.71 1.89
C CYS A 208 2.74 7.51 1.14
N ALA A 209 2.38 7.71 -0.12
CA ALA A 209 2.09 6.63 -1.06
C ALA A 209 2.57 7.03 -2.45
N HIS A 210 2.78 6.04 -3.31
CA HIS A 210 3.25 6.23 -4.67
C HIS A 210 2.20 5.72 -5.66
N SER A 211 2.25 6.26 -6.87
CA SER A 211 1.50 5.81 -8.04
C SER A 211 2.50 5.73 -9.19
N PRO A 212 2.51 4.65 -9.97
CA PRO A 212 3.23 4.64 -11.22
C PRO A 212 2.47 5.50 -12.23
N ALA A 213 3.21 6.11 -13.15
CA ALA A 213 2.71 6.74 -14.35
C ALA A 213 3.34 6.04 -15.55
N PHE A 214 2.53 5.79 -16.56
CA PHE A 214 2.93 5.15 -17.80
C PHE A 214 2.73 6.11 -18.97
N THR A 215 3.54 5.95 -20.01
CA THR A 215 3.38 6.74 -21.25
C THR A 215 2.19 6.25 -22.07
N ASP A 216 1.86 4.97 -21.95
CA ASP A 216 0.62 4.42 -22.46
C ASP A 216 -0.46 4.47 -21.38
N TYR A 217 -1.51 5.24 -21.66
CA TYR A 217 -2.68 5.40 -20.80
C TYR A 217 -3.98 5.03 -21.54
N GLN A 218 -3.86 4.31 -22.66
CA GLN A 218 -5.01 3.83 -23.42
C GLN A 218 -5.72 2.72 -22.66
N ILE A 219 -7.05 2.69 -22.80
CA ILE A 219 -7.86 1.58 -22.30
C ILE A 219 -8.13 0.66 -23.49
N TYR A 220 -7.62 -0.56 -23.37
CA TYR A 220 -7.72 -1.60 -24.39
C TYR A 220 -9.00 -2.44 -24.18
N PRO A 221 -9.71 -2.84 -25.25
CA PRO A 221 -10.98 -3.59 -25.15
C PRO A 221 -10.81 -5.09 -24.84
N GLU A 222 -9.59 -5.61 -24.85
CA GLU A 222 -9.24 -6.99 -24.54
C GLU A 222 -9.68 -7.38 -23.12
N LEU A 223 -10.18 -8.61 -22.98
CA LEU A 223 -10.55 -9.13 -21.67
C LEU A 223 -9.30 -9.63 -20.94
N VAL A 224 -9.11 -9.16 -19.71
CA VAL A 224 -8.05 -9.60 -18.78
C VAL A 224 -8.65 -10.42 -17.63
N ASP A 225 -7.81 -11.02 -16.79
CA ASP A 225 -8.28 -11.65 -15.54
C ASP A 225 -9.03 -10.63 -14.68
N GLY A 226 -10.17 -11.05 -14.11
CA GLY A 226 -11.03 -10.16 -13.33
C GLY A 226 -10.34 -9.53 -12.12
N ARG A 227 -9.27 -10.15 -11.60
CA ARG A 227 -8.45 -9.60 -10.50
C ARG A 227 -7.61 -8.41 -10.94
N ALA A 228 -7.11 -8.40 -12.19
CA ALA A 228 -6.31 -7.33 -12.76
C ALA A 228 -7.15 -6.25 -13.44
N ALA A 229 -8.45 -6.50 -13.67
CA ALA A 229 -9.30 -5.64 -14.49
C ALA A 229 -9.35 -4.17 -14.05
N SER A 230 -9.19 -3.87 -12.75
CA SER A 230 -9.14 -2.50 -12.23
C SER A 230 -7.98 -1.68 -12.80
N GLU A 231 -6.84 -2.33 -13.06
CA GLU A 231 -5.61 -1.75 -13.57
C GLU A 231 -5.73 -1.45 -15.06
N TYR A 232 -6.31 -2.36 -15.83
CA TYR A 232 -6.44 -2.25 -17.29
C TYR A 232 -7.54 -1.28 -17.75
N ILE A 233 -8.44 -0.87 -16.85
CA ILE A 233 -9.45 0.16 -17.13
C ILE A 233 -9.09 1.52 -16.54
N THR A 234 -7.88 1.69 -15.99
CA THR A 234 -7.46 2.97 -15.40
C THR A 234 -6.30 3.61 -16.18
N PRO A 235 -6.44 4.89 -16.59
CA PRO A 235 -5.32 5.64 -17.18
C PRO A 235 -4.21 6.00 -16.18
N THR A 236 -4.47 5.87 -14.88
CA THR A 236 -3.53 6.20 -13.79
C THR A 236 -3.99 5.54 -12.48
N PHE A 237 -3.05 5.25 -11.58
CA PHE A 237 -3.32 4.68 -10.26
C PHE A 237 -3.41 5.76 -9.17
N LEU A 238 -3.25 7.04 -9.54
CA LEU A 238 -3.30 8.16 -8.61
C LEU A 238 -4.61 8.25 -7.79
N PRO A 239 -5.81 7.89 -8.31
CA PRO A 239 -7.03 8.04 -7.53
C PRO A 239 -7.01 7.24 -6.22
N CYS A 240 -6.62 5.97 -6.27
CA CYS A 240 -6.66 5.09 -5.11
C CYS A 240 -5.76 5.59 -3.97
N ILE A 241 -4.57 6.10 -4.30
CA ILE A 241 -3.65 6.62 -3.29
C ILE A 241 -4.12 7.94 -2.71
N LEU A 242 -4.77 8.82 -3.50
CA LEU A 242 -5.33 10.06 -2.97
C LEU A 242 -6.48 9.78 -2.00
N LEU A 243 -7.31 8.79 -2.29
CA LEU A 243 -8.39 8.36 -1.39
C LEU A 243 -7.84 7.76 -0.09
N GLY A 244 -6.82 6.89 -0.17
CA GLY A 244 -6.14 6.34 0.99
C GLY A 244 -5.45 7.42 1.84
N LEU A 245 -4.65 8.28 1.21
CA LEU A 245 -3.92 9.36 1.88
C LEU A 245 -4.83 10.42 2.50
N SER A 246 -6.05 10.62 1.98
CA SER A 246 -7.01 11.56 2.56
C SER A 246 -7.39 11.21 4.01
N SER A 247 -7.35 9.92 4.35
CA SER A 247 -7.65 9.42 5.71
C SER A 247 -6.49 8.66 6.35
N ALA A 248 -5.29 8.72 5.76
CA ALA A 248 -4.10 8.11 6.35
C ALA A 248 -3.84 8.72 7.74
N PRO A 249 -3.51 7.90 8.75
CA PRO A 249 -3.37 8.41 10.10
C PRO A 249 -2.14 9.32 10.22
N VAL A 250 -2.23 10.31 11.09
CA VAL A 250 -1.08 11.17 11.43
C VAL A 250 -0.07 10.34 12.21
N LEU A 251 1.20 10.46 11.83
CA LEU A 251 2.31 9.78 12.48
C LEU A 251 2.79 10.61 13.67
N VAL A 252 2.82 10.01 14.86
CA VAL A 252 3.17 10.71 16.11
C VAL A 252 4.11 9.88 16.97
N LYS A 253 4.98 10.53 17.74
CA LYS A 253 5.90 9.84 18.67
C LYS A 253 5.22 9.40 19.96
N ASN A 254 4.26 10.18 20.45
CA ASN A 254 3.56 9.99 21.71
C ASN A 254 2.05 10.18 21.49
N ASP A 255 1.24 9.71 22.43
CA ASP A 255 -0.20 10.01 22.50
C ASP A 255 -1.00 9.61 21.24
N GLY A 256 -0.85 8.34 20.83
CA GLY A 256 -1.57 7.73 19.72
C GLY A 256 -1.76 6.23 19.91
N ILE A 257 -2.48 5.61 18.96
CA ILE A 257 -2.59 4.15 18.87
C ILE A 257 -1.19 3.59 18.64
N ASN A 258 -0.79 2.63 19.47
CA ASN A 258 0.54 2.03 19.44
C ASN A 258 0.45 0.51 19.35
N ILE A 259 1.60 -0.16 19.22
CA ILE A 259 1.66 -1.61 19.04
C ILE A 259 0.99 -2.41 20.17
N ASN A 260 0.94 -1.89 21.40
CA ASN A 260 0.28 -2.56 22.52
C ASN A 260 -1.25 -2.56 22.38
N ASN A 261 -1.80 -1.74 21.49
CA ASN A 261 -3.22 -1.76 21.16
C ASN A 261 -3.56 -2.82 20.10
N LEU A 262 -2.59 -3.42 19.41
CA LEU A 262 -2.85 -4.37 18.34
C LEU A 262 -3.25 -5.74 18.92
N ASP A 263 -4.42 -6.25 18.52
CA ASP A 263 -4.95 -7.54 18.99
C ASP A 263 -4.49 -8.71 18.13
N TYR A 264 -4.37 -8.49 16.81
CA TYR A 264 -3.95 -9.52 15.88
C TYR A 264 -3.32 -8.97 14.59
N LEU A 265 -2.57 -9.83 13.93
CA LEU A 265 -1.97 -9.62 12.61
C LEU A 265 -2.42 -10.75 11.66
N VAL A 266 -2.89 -10.40 10.46
CA VAL A 266 -3.23 -11.33 9.37
C VAL A 266 -2.21 -11.18 8.25
N MET A 267 -1.63 -12.31 7.82
CA MET A 267 -0.61 -12.41 6.78
C MET A 267 -0.95 -13.51 5.75
N PRO A 268 -0.40 -13.43 4.53
CA PRO A 268 -0.33 -14.57 3.63
C PRO A 268 0.38 -15.77 4.29
N TYR A 269 0.03 -16.98 3.86
CA TYR A 269 0.48 -18.23 4.47
C TYR A 269 2.01 -18.36 4.59
N ASP A 270 2.71 -17.95 3.53
CA ASP A 270 4.13 -18.17 3.32
C ASP A 270 4.92 -16.85 3.20
N ALA A 271 4.38 -15.75 3.74
CA ALA A 271 5.03 -14.44 3.80
C ALA A 271 5.41 -14.02 5.23
N LEU A 272 5.86 -14.98 6.06
CA LEU A 272 6.00 -14.78 7.51
C LEU A 272 7.38 -14.26 7.96
N GLY A 273 8.31 -14.05 7.04
CA GLY A 273 9.68 -13.58 7.31
C GLY A 273 9.83 -12.06 7.40
N SER A 274 8.90 -11.33 8.00
CA SER A 274 8.84 -9.86 7.97
C SER A 274 8.88 -9.21 9.37
N THR A 275 9.30 -7.95 9.44
CA THR A 275 9.32 -7.16 10.70
C THR A 275 7.99 -7.23 11.46
N PRO A 276 6.80 -7.06 10.83
CA PRO A 276 5.54 -7.12 11.55
C PRO A 276 5.31 -8.46 12.26
N VAL A 277 5.68 -9.58 11.62
CA VAL A 277 5.53 -10.91 12.20
C VAL A 277 6.47 -11.11 13.38
N PHE A 278 7.76 -10.81 13.23
CA PHE A 278 8.72 -10.99 14.31
C PHE A 278 8.41 -10.13 15.54
N GLU A 279 8.04 -8.87 15.32
CA GLU A 279 7.70 -7.97 16.43
C GLU A 279 6.34 -8.27 17.07
N ALA A 280 5.36 -8.81 16.30
CA ALA A 280 4.11 -9.32 16.84
C ALA A 280 4.33 -10.53 17.76
N LEU A 281 5.10 -11.53 17.29
CA LEU A 281 5.45 -12.72 18.08
C LEU A 281 6.18 -12.37 19.36
N LYS A 282 7.12 -11.42 19.30
CA LYS A 282 7.86 -10.93 20.49
C LYS A 282 6.95 -10.31 21.56
N ARG A 283 5.76 -9.84 21.18
CA ARG A 283 4.78 -9.17 22.05
C ARG A 283 3.55 -10.03 22.35
N ASP A 284 3.60 -11.33 22.02
CA ASP A 284 2.48 -12.27 22.17
C ASP A 284 1.19 -11.81 21.44
N ILE A 285 1.34 -11.03 20.36
CA ILE A 285 0.22 -10.65 19.48
C ILE A 285 -0.11 -11.84 18.58
N LYS A 286 -1.40 -12.18 18.46
CA LYS A 286 -1.85 -13.32 17.65
C LYS A 286 -1.55 -13.07 16.17
N VAL A 287 -0.78 -13.97 15.55
CA VAL A 287 -0.47 -13.92 14.12
C VAL A 287 -1.25 -15.02 13.41
N PHE A 288 -2.02 -14.65 12.39
CA PHE A 288 -2.81 -15.54 11.56
C PHE A 288 -2.19 -15.64 10.17
N ALA A 289 -1.87 -16.86 9.73
CA ALA A 289 -1.34 -17.16 8.40
C ALA A 289 -2.42 -17.88 7.56
N VAL A 290 -2.85 -17.28 6.45
CA VAL A 290 -4.03 -17.75 5.71
C VAL A 290 -3.65 -18.57 4.47
N LYS A 291 -3.93 -19.89 4.49
CA LYS A 291 -3.54 -20.88 3.48
C LYS A 291 -4.04 -20.61 2.07
N GLN A 292 -5.20 -19.97 1.92
CA GLN A 292 -5.69 -19.58 0.59
C GLN A 292 -4.78 -18.53 -0.10
N ASN A 293 -3.94 -17.81 0.65
CA ASN A 293 -3.08 -16.76 0.13
C ASN A 293 -1.60 -17.20 0.17
N VAL A 294 -1.16 -17.82 -0.92
CA VAL A 294 0.24 -18.26 -1.12
C VAL A 294 1.00 -17.25 -1.96
N THR A 295 2.32 -17.23 -1.80
CA THR A 295 3.25 -16.22 -2.36
C THR A 295 4.53 -16.90 -2.85
N ALA A 296 5.40 -16.14 -3.51
CA ALA A 296 6.69 -16.64 -3.99
C ALA A 296 7.75 -16.82 -2.88
N LEU A 297 7.51 -16.38 -1.65
CA LEU A 297 8.52 -16.33 -0.59
C LEU A 297 8.78 -17.68 0.09
N ASP A 298 7.79 -18.59 0.14
CA ASP A 298 7.87 -19.89 0.82
C ASP A 298 8.38 -19.80 2.28
N ILE A 299 7.97 -18.79 3.05
CA ILE A 299 8.33 -18.63 4.47
C ILE A 299 7.12 -18.95 5.35
N THR A 300 6.95 -20.22 5.69
CA THR A 300 5.81 -20.75 6.47
C THR A 300 6.05 -20.74 7.98
N SER A 301 5.00 -21.05 8.75
CA SER A 301 5.00 -21.05 10.22
C SER A 301 6.09 -21.97 10.80
N GLU A 302 6.30 -23.13 10.17
CA GLU A 302 7.33 -24.12 10.53
C GLU A 302 8.75 -23.55 10.49
N LYS A 303 9.00 -22.59 9.58
CA LYS A 303 10.30 -21.92 9.44
C LYS A 303 10.48 -20.75 10.41
N ILE A 304 9.39 -20.26 11.03
CA ILE A 304 9.38 -19.04 11.86
C ILE A 304 9.06 -19.35 13.32
N ASN A 305 7.83 -19.77 13.63
CA ASN A 305 7.36 -20.00 14.99
C ASN A 305 6.05 -20.81 14.99
N SER A 306 5.96 -21.84 15.83
CA SER A 306 4.78 -22.72 15.94
C SER A 306 3.58 -22.09 16.64
N SER A 307 3.71 -20.89 17.23
CA SER A 307 2.58 -20.14 17.80
C SER A 307 1.74 -19.41 16.74
N ILE A 308 2.24 -19.29 15.51
CA ILE A 308 1.46 -18.73 14.40
C ILE A 308 0.27 -19.64 14.09
N ILE A 309 -0.92 -19.05 14.01
CA ILE A 309 -2.17 -19.79 13.83
C ILE A 309 -2.49 -19.86 12.34
N GLU A 310 -2.41 -21.05 11.78
CA GLU A 310 -2.76 -21.28 10.38
C GLU A 310 -4.28 -21.37 10.19
N MET A 311 -4.80 -20.61 9.24
CA MET A 311 -6.22 -20.60 8.87
C MET A 311 -6.38 -21.10 7.43
N PRO A 312 -7.43 -21.90 7.11
CA PRO A 312 -7.62 -22.39 5.76
C PRO A 312 -7.91 -21.25 4.76
N ASP A 313 -8.76 -20.31 5.17
CA ASP A 313 -9.25 -19.20 4.36
C ASP A 313 -9.55 -17.97 5.25
N TYR A 314 -9.83 -16.83 4.61
CA TYR A 314 -10.08 -15.58 5.33
C TYR A 314 -11.40 -15.59 6.11
N ASP A 315 -12.41 -16.36 5.67
CA ASP A 315 -13.70 -16.44 6.35
C ASP A 315 -13.58 -17.23 7.67
N ALA A 316 -12.88 -18.37 7.65
CA ALA A 316 -12.55 -19.13 8.86
C ALA A 316 -11.65 -18.34 9.82
N CYS A 317 -10.73 -17.54 9.28
CA CYS A 317 -9.89 -16.64 10.07
C CYS A 317 -10.74 -15.59 10.80
N LEU A 318 -11.68 -14.95 10.08
CA LEU A 318 -12.62 -13.98 10.64
C LEU A 318 -13.48 -14.59 11.74
N ASP A 319 -14.09 -15.75 11.47
CA ASP A 319 -14.91 -16.49 12.43
C ASP A 319 -14.12 -16.83 13.70
N PHE A 320 -12.85 -17.25 13.55
CA PHE A 320 -12.00 -17.53 14.69
C PHE A 320 -11.74 -16.26 15.54
N ILE A 321 -11.46 -15.12 14.91
CA ILE A 321 -11.20 -13.85 15.59
C ILE A 321 -12.44 -13.36 16.34
N VAL A 322 -13.63 -13.51 15.76
CA VAL A 322 -14.90 -13.14 16.41
C VAL A 322 -15.12 -13.95 17.68
N ASN A 323 -14.83 -15.25 17.64
CA ASN A 323 -15.16 -16.18 18.71
C ASN A 323 -14.07 -16.36 19.78
N ASN A 324 -12.80 -16.07 19.45
CA ASN A 324 -11.65 -16.44 20.31
C ASN A 324 -10.68 -15.29 20.60
N CYS A 325 -10.90 -14.10 20.03
CA CYS A 325 -10.07 -12.92 20.28
C CYS A 325 -10.88 -11.78 20.90
#